data_AF-A0A7W6IKR5-F1
#
_entry.id   AF-A0A7W6IKR5-F1
#
_cell.length_a   1.000
_cell.length_b   1.000
_cell.length_c   1.000
_cell.angle_alpha   90.00
_cell.angle_beta   90.00
_cell.angle_gamma   90.00
#
_symmetry.space_group_name_H-M   'P 1'
#
loop_
_entity.id
_entity.type
_entity.pdbx_description
1 polymer ?
#
loop_
_entity_poly.entity_id
_entity_poly.type
_entity_poly.pdbx_seq_one_letter_code
_entity_poly.pdbx_strand_id
1 'polypeptide(L)' 'MRPDLKVLFTTGYARNAIVHHGRLDAGVELITKPFGYADLAARVRDLLDR' A
#
# COMPACT_ATOMS: atom_id res chain seq x y z
N MET A 1 11.11 -11.99 -12.29
CA MET A 1 10.23 -11.01 -11.62
C MET A 1 8.95 -11.71 -11.18
N ARG A 2 8.34 -11.31 -10.06
CA ARG A 2 7.06 -11.85 -9.56
C ARG A 2 5.94 -10.84 -9.82
N PRO A 3 5.32 -10.85 -11.01
CA PRO A 3 4.29 -9.87 -11.37
C PRO A 3 3.04 -9.95 -10.50
N ASP A 4 2.75 -11.14 -9.95
CA ASP A 4 1.53 -11.38 -9.16
C ASP A 4 1.71 -11.10 -7.66
N LEU A 5 2.91 -10.66 -7.24
CA LEU A 5 3.17 -10.35 -5.84
C LEU A 5 2.42 -9.07 -5.45
N LYS A 6 1.47 -9.19 -4.54
CA LYS A 6 0.75 -8.04 -3.98
C LYS A 6 1.67 -7.24 -3.05
N VAL A 7 1.68 -5.92 -3.18
CA VAL A 7 2.54 -5.01 -2.40
C VAL A 7 1.70 -3.96 -1.70
N LEU A 8 1.85 -3.85 -0.38
CA LEU A 8 1.25 -2.80 0.45
C LEU A 8 2.33 -1.84 0.92
N PHE A 9 2.21 -0.56 0.58
CA PHE A 9 3.13 0.49 1.00
C PHE A 9 2.66 1.14 2.31
N THR A 10 3.60 1.77 3.03
CA THR A 10 3.29 2.57 4.22
C THR A 10 3.70 4.03 4.01
N THR A 11 2.87 4.98 4.46
CA THR A 11 3.05 6.42 4.14
C THR A 11 4.29 7.09 4.71
N GLY A 12 5.07 6.41 5.56
CA GLY A 12 6.33 6.93 6.09
C GLY A 12 7.40 7.22 5.03
N TYR A 13 7.32 6.59 3.85
CA TYR A 13 8.27 6.72 2.75
C TYR A 13 7.63 7.20 1.43
N ALA A 14 6.32 7.45 1.40
CA ALA A 14 5.55 7.55 0.16
C ALA A 14 5.69 8.89 -0.60
N ARG A 15 6.21 9.96 0.03
CA ARG A 15 6.32 11.27 -0.66
C ARG A 15 7.23 11.20 -1.90
N ASN A 16 8.25 10.34 -1.88
CA ASN A 16 9.22 10.21 -2.97
C ASN A 16 9.10 8.90 -3.77
N ALA A 17 8.38 7.88 -3.27
CA ALA A 17 8.45 6.53 -3.83
C ALA A 17 7.30 6.13 -4.76
N ILE A 18 6.19 6.89 -4.81
CA ILE A 18 4.96 6.40 -5.47
C ILE A 18 4.10 7.50 -6.11
N VAL A 19 4.65 8.69 -6.28
CA VAL A 19 3.90 9.87 -6.71
C VAL A 19 4.34 10.30 -8.10
N HIS A 20 3.51 10.07 -9.11
CA HIS A 20 3.55 10.83 -10.37
C HIS A 20 2.61 12.03 -10.22
N HIS A 21 3.14 13.26 -10.32
CA HIS A 21 2.33 14.50 -10.31
C HIS A 21 1.35 14.66 -9.12
N GLY A 22 1.74 14.25 -7.91
CA GLY A 22 0.88 14.38 -6.72
C GLY A 22 -0.20 13.29 -6.60
N ARG A 23 -0.22 12.29 -7.48
CA ARG A 23 -1.16 11.15 -7.45
C ARG A 23 -0.40 9.84 -7.26
N LEU A 24 -0.99 8.95 -6.46
CA LEU A 24 -0.56 7.57 -6.37
C LEU A 24 -0.82 6.87 -7.71
N ASP A 25 0.15 6.09 -8.19
CA ASP A 25 -0.03 5.28 -9.40
C ASP A 25 -1.22 4.32 -9.24
N ALA A 26 -1.89 4.03 -10.35
CA ALA A 26 -3.02 3.10 -10.35
C ALA A 26 -2.57 1.71 -9.92
N GLY A 27 -3.26 1.12 -8.93
CA GLY A 27 -2.91 -0.18 -8.36
C GLY A 27 -1.97 -0.12 -7.17
N VAL A 28 -1.57 1.07 -6.72
CA VAL A 28 -0.80 1.22 -5.49
C VAL A 28 -1.72 1.09 -4.27
N GLU A 29 -1.35 0.17 -3.39
CA GLU A 29 -2.01 -0.05 -2.12
C GLU A 29 -1.20 0.58 -0.99
N LEU A 30 -1.85 1.36 -0.13
CA LEU A 30 -1.18 2.17 0.88
C LEU A 30 -1.95 2.12 2.21
N ILE A 31 -1.21 2.04 3.32
CA ILE A 31 -1.74 2.24 4.66
C ILE A 31 -1.02 3.41 5.36
N THR A 32 -1.81 4.31 5.96
CA THR A 32 -1.31 5.55 6.57
C THR A 32 -0.92 5.32 8.02
N LYS A 33 0.30 5.72 8.40
CA LYS A 33 0.76 5.73 9.80
C LYS A 33 0.08 6.87 10.60
N PRO A 34 -0.17 6.69 11.91
CA PRO A 34 -0.07 5.42 12.66
C PRO A 34 -1.25 4.51 12.37
N PHE A 35 -0.99 3.21 12.33
CA PHE A 35 -2.00 2.16 12.20
C PHE A 35 -1.76 1.09 13.25
N GLY A 36 -2.83 0.46 13.73
CA GLY A 36 -2.77 -0.68 14.63
C GLY A 36 -2.58 -2.00 13.87
N TYR A 37 -2.36 -3.09 14.61
CA TYR A 37 -2.27 -4.43 14.01
C TYR A 37 -3.58 -4.86 13.33
N ALA A 38 -4.73 -4.47 13.88
CA ALA A 38 -6.03 -4.76 13.29
C ALA A 38 -6.20 -4.10 11.92
N ASP A 39 -5.80 -2.82 11.80
CA ASP A 39 -5.87 -2.07 10.54
C ASP A 39 -4.94 -2.66 9.48
N LEU A 40 -3.72 -3.06 9.88
CA LEU A 40 -2.78 -3.74 9.00
C LEU A 40 -3.34 -5.09 8.53
N ALA A 41 -3.87 -5.90 9.46
CA ALA A 41 -4.43 -7.22 9.14
C ALA A 41 -5.62 -7.11 8.18
N ALA A 42 -6.50 -6.14 8.40
CA ALA A 42 -7.63 -5.86 7.51
C ALA A 42 -7.13 -5.49 6.11
N ARG A 43 -6.16 -4.57 6.00
CA ARG A 43 -5.65 -4.13 4.69
C ARG A 43 -4.91 -5.23 3.94
N VAL A 44 -4.18 -6.08 4.65
CA VAL A 44 -3.53 -7.27 4.06
C VAL A 44 -4.58 -8.26 3.59
N ARG A 45 -5.65 -8.49 4.35
CA ARG A 45 -6.74 -9.39 3.96
C ARG A 45 -7.41 -8.89 2.68
N ASP A 46 -7.80 -7.61 2.64
CA ASP A 46 -8.40 -6.98 1.45
C ASP A 46 -7.52 -7.13 0.20
N LEU A 47 -6.20 -7.06 0.37
CA LEU A 47 -5.24 -7.18 -0.73
C LEU A 47 -5.13 -8.61 -1.27
N LEU A 48 -5.22 -9.61 -0.39
CA LEU A 48 -5.11 -11.02 -0.74
C LEU A 48 -6.40 -11.60 -1.31
N ASP A 49 -7.55 -11.07 -0.90
CA ASP A 49 -8.87 -11.54 -1.32
C ASP A 49 -9.32 -10.95 -2.69
N ARG A 50 -8.48 -10.09 -3.29
CA ARG A 50 -8.68 -9.44 -4.59
C ARG A 50 -7.97 -10.12 -5.75
#